data_AF-A0A849FTF4-F1
#
_entry.id   AF-A0A849FTF4-F1
#
_cell.length_a   1.000
_cell.length_b   1.000
_cell.length_c   1.000
_cell.angle_alpha   90.00
_cell.angle_beta   90.00
_cell.angle_gamma   90.00
#
_symmetry.space_group_name_H-M   'P 1'
#
loop_
_entity.id
_entity.type
_entity.pdbx_description
1 polymer ?
#
loop_
_entity_poly.entity_id
_entity_poly.type
_entity_poly.pdbx_seq_one_letter_code
_entity_poly.pdbx_strand_id
1 'polypeptide(L)'
;MIRNFFFVLILLASTCQTPPPEQESAVRTTMPANYEELVTLFKEWRTFEEPPIREGAPDYTAKTFDQRLPQFKALQNRLLAMDIESWPLKEQIDWVIIWAEMNGYDFNYRVLQPWKRDPAFYKNVWTYRSDVPAHEGPTNHATTELWTYTFPLSEKERARLINDLGVIPPLNAQAKLNLTGNAKDLWVAGIRDIKGQGEDLKSILEQPGVNTDEELKTTAKNAIQATDELANWLESEAPNKTGPSGIGKENYTWYLHNVHLVPLTWEDEVMILKRELARAWYS
;
A
#
# COMPACT_ATOMS: atom_id res chain seq x y z
N MET A 1 37.06 -76.05 44.12
CA MET A 1 37.78 -74.80 43.84
C MET A 1 36.85 -73.92 43.02
N ILE A 2 35.94 -73.19 43.68
CA ILE A 2 34.91 -72.34 43.06
C ILE A 2 35.08 -70.97 43.72
N ARG A 3 35.38 -69.94 42.92
CA ARG A 3 35.82 -68.62 43.39
C ARG A 3 34.71 -67.60 43.12
N ASN A 4 34.19 -67.02 44.19
CA ASN A 4 33.23 -65.92 44.21
C ASN A 4 33.74 -64.71 43.42
N PHE A 5 32.89 -64.10 42.59
CA PHE A 5 33.08 -62.77 42.03
C PHE A 5 32.04 -61.82 42.63
N PHE A 6 32.53 -60.85 43.41
CA PHE A 6 31.77 -59.69 43.87
C PHE A 6 31.63 -58.69 42.70
N PHE A 7 30.40 -58.33 42.34
CA PHE A 7 30.12 -57.18 41.47
C PHE A 7 29.96 -55.93 42.35
N VAL A 8 30.83 -54.93 42.15
CA VAL A 8 30.73 -53.61 42.77
C VAL A 8 29.93 -52.71 41.82
N LEU A 9 28.80 -52.19 42.31
CA LEU A 9 27.95 -51.23 41.64
C LEU A 9 28.50 -49.81 41.89
N ILE A 10 29.00 -49.14 40.86
CA ILE A 10 29.45 -47.73 40.94
C ILE A 10 28.27 -46.82 40.57
N LEU A 11 27.76 -46.07 41.55
CA LEU A 11 26.81 -44.97 41.35
C LEU A 11 27.57 -43.72 40.90
N LEU A 12 27.36 -43.28 39.66
CA LEU A 12 27.78 -41.97 39.17
C LEU A 12 26.70 -40.93 39.51
N ALA A 13 26.95 -40.12 40.53
CA ALA A 13 26.15 -38.93 40.82
C ALA A 13 26.49 -37.83 39.80
N SER A 14 25.57 -37.55 38.87
CA SER A 14 25.67 -36.40 37.97
C SER A 14 25.18 -35.15 38.71
N THR A 15 26.09 -34.25 39.08
CA THR A 15 25.74 -32.92 39.58
C THR A 15 25.31 -32.05 38.40
N CYS A 16 24.01 -31.72 38.31
CA CYS A 16 23.53 -30.64 37.45
C CYS A 16 24.17 -29.32 37.89
N GLN A 17 25.20 -28.87 37.17
CA GLN A 17 25.64 -27.48 37.24
C GLN A 17 24.66 -26.65 36.43
N THR A 18 23.91 -25.78 37.10
CA THR A 18 23.19 -24.67 36.45
C THR A 18 24.19 -23.86 35.61
N PRO A 19 23.92 -23.60 34.32
CA PRO A 19 24.78 -22.73 33.54
C PRO A 19 24.81 -21.34 34.21
N PRO A 20 25.95 -20.63 34.18
CA PRO A 20 25.99 -19.24 34.64
C PRO A 20 24.99 -18.42 33.82
N PRO A 21 24.37 -17.38 34.40
CA PRO A 21 23.50 -16.50 33.65
C PRO A 21 24.29 -15.93 32.46
N GLU A 22 23.74 -16.06 31.26
CA GLU A 22 24.24 -15.35 30.09
C GLU A 22 24.35 -13.87 30.48
N GLN A 23 25.58 -13.36 30.50
CA GLN A 23 25.78 -11.93 30.41
C GLN A 23 25.21 -11.52 29.05
N GLU A 24 23.98 -11.01 29.04
CA GLU A 24 23.55 -10.07 28.01
C GLU A 24 24.63 -8.99 27.99
N SER A 25 25.58 -9.11 27.07
CA SER A 25 26.36 -7.97 26.65
C SER A 25 25.34 -7.00 26.09
N ALA A 26 24.89 -6.06 26.92
CA ALA A 26 24.22 -4.87 26.46
C ALA A 26 25.22 -4.16 25.56
N VAL A 27 25.26 -4.55 24.28
CA VAL A 27 25.74 -3.69 23.22
C VAL A 27 24.79 -2.51 23.28
N ARG A 28 25.18 -1.49 24.04
CA ARG A 28 24.64 -0.16 23.84
C ARG A 28 24.99 0.16 22.40
N THR A 29 24.08 -0.14 21.49
CA THR A 29 24.13 0.37 20.13
C THR A 29 23.92 1.86 20.31
N THR A 30 25.01 2.61 20.50
CA THR A 30 24.97 4.05 20.44
C THR A 30 24.48 4.37 19.03
N MET A 31 23.32 5.01 18.92
CA MET A 31 22.78 5.37 17.61
C MET A 31 23.84 6.13 16.82
N PRO A 32 23.95 5.91 15.49
CA PRO A 32 24.82 6.72 14.65
C PRO A 32 24.56 8.21 14.91
N ALA A 33 25.61 9.03 14.86
CA ALA A 33 25.49 10.46 15.13
C ALA A 33 24.46 11.17 14.21
N ASN A 34 24.18 10.59 13.04
CA ASN A 34 23.25 11.07 12.02
C ASN A 34 21.96 10.24 11.90
N TYR A 35 21.70 9.24 12.75
CA TYR A 35 20.47 8.43 12.64
C TYR A 35 19.21 9.25 12.93
N GLU A 36 19.29 10.24 13.82
CA GLU A 36 18.20 11.19 14.04
C GLU A 36 17.83 11.99 12.77
N GLU A 37 18.80 12.19 11.86
CA GLU A 37 18.53 12.81 10.56
C GLU A 37 17.66 11.91 9.67
N LEU A 38 17.88 10.59 9.71
CA LEU A 38 17.02 9.61 9.02
C LEU A 38 15.60 9.63 9.56
N VAL A 39 15.44 9.60 10.89
CA VAL A 39 14.12 9.68 11.54
C VAL A 39 13.40 10.97 11.18
N THR A 40 14.14 12.07 11.10
CA THR A 40 13.59 13.38 10.70
C THR A 40 13.16 13.37 9.24
N LEU A 41 14.03 12.88 8.34
CA LEU A 41 13.73 12.71 6.92
C LEU A 41 12.51 11.80 6.71
N PHE A 42 12.38 10.72 7.47
CA PHE A 42 11.25 9.81 7.40
C PHE A 42 9.93 10.52 7.72
N LYS A 43 9.89 11.33 8.78
CA LYS A 43 8.69 12.12 9.15
C LYS A 43 8.33 13.14 8.08
N GLU A 44 9.33 13.82 7.52
CA GLU A 44 9.14 14.74 6.39
C GLU A 44 8.65 14.02 5.14
N TRP A 45 9.18 12.82 4.88
CA TRP A 45 8.75 11.95 3.78
C TRP A 45 7.31 11.48 3.96
N ARG A 46 6.89 11.02 5.16
CA ARG A 46 5.47 10.72 5.46
C ARG A 46 4.55 11.91 5.21
N THR A 47 4.98 13.10 5.63
CA THR A 47 4.21 14.34 5.42
C THR A 47 4.13 14.72 3.93
N PHE A 48 5.19 14.42 3.17
CA PHE A 48 5.24 14.69 1.73
C PHE A 48 4.49 13.63 0.91
N GLU A 49 4.48 12.37 1.31
CA GLU A 49 3.82 11.31 0.52
C GLU A 49 2.31 11.57 0.46
N GLU A 50 1.72 11.99 1.59
CA GLU A 50 0.33 12.45 1.66
C GLU A 50 0.08 13.60 0.65
N PRO A 51 -0.89 13.47 -0.27
CA PRO A 51 -1.23 14.50 -1.23
C PRO A 51 -1.89 15.71 -0.53
N PRO A 52 -1.65 16.94 -1.01
CA PRO A 52 -2.41 18.09 -0.53
C PRO A 52 -3.89 17.94 -0.90
N ILE A 53 -4.76 18.68 -0.19
CA ILE A 53 -6.20 18.64 -0.44
C ILE A 53 -6.60 19.71 -1.47
N ARG A 54 -7.38 19.30 -2.47
CA ARG A 54 -8.04 20.15 -3.46
C ARG A 54 -9.54 19.91 -3.41
N GLU A 55 -10.29 20.97 -3.11
CA GLU A 55 -11.77 20.94 -3.11
C GLU A 55 -12.34 19.84 -2.19
N GLY A 56 -11.62 19.50 -1.11
CA GLY A 56 -12.02 18.46 -0.15
C GLY A 56 -11.52 17.05 -0.47
N ALA A 57 -10.86 16.83 -1.61
CA ALA A 57 -10.26 15.54 -1.99
C ALA A 57 -8.73 15.60 -2.05
N PRO A 58 -8.01 14.48 -1.91
CA PRO A 58 -6.62 14.36 -2.34
C PRO A 58 -6.40 14.92 -3.76
N ASP A 59 -5.39 15.76 -3.94
CA ASP A 59 -5.06 16.37 -5.22
C ASP A 59 -4.08 15.51 -6.02
N TYR A 60 -4.61 14.81 -7.01
CA TYR A 60 -3.84 13.99 -7.95
C TYR A 60 -3.62 14.68 -9.30
N THR A 61 -3.81 15.99 -9.40
CA THR A 61 -3.64 16.72 -10.66
C THR A 61 -2.17 16.77 -11.07
N ALA A 62 -1.91 16.73 -12.38
CA ALA A 62 -0.54 16.82 -12.92
C ALA A 62 0.20 18.06 -12.43
N LYS A 63 -0.51 19.21 -12.32
CA LYS A 63 0.04 20.46 -11.79
C LYS A 63 0.60 20.29 -10.38
N THR A 64 -0.12 19.59 -9.51
CA THR A 64 0.31 19.37 -8.13
C THR A 64 1.53 18.47 -8.07
N PHE A 65 1.59 17.41 -8.89
CA PHE A 65 2.81 16.59 -9.00
C PHE A 65 4.01 17.41 -9.49
N ASP A 66 3.85 18.22 -10.55
CA ASP A 66 4.92 19.06 -11.10
C ASP A 66 5.46 20.04 -10.05
N GLN A 67 4.56 20.66 -9.28
CA GLN A 67 4.92 21.62 -8.22
C GLN A 67 5.66 20.96 -7.05
N ARG A 68 5.36 19.70 -6.76
CA ARG A 68 5.94 18.94 -5.64
C ARG A 68 7.23 18.22 -6.00
N LEU A 69 7.53 18.03 -7.29
CA LEU A 69 8.71 17.33 -7.76
C LEU A 69 10.04 17.89 -7.20
N PRO A 70 10.28 19.21 -7.10
CA PRO A 70 11.50 19.73 -6.50
C PRO A 70 11.66 19.34 -5.01
N GLN A 71 10.56 19.35 -4.25
CA GLN A 71 10.56 18.94 -2.84
C GLN A 71 10.85 17.44 -2.70
N PHE A 72 10.25 16.60 -3.55
CA PHE A 72 10.58 15.18 -3.61
C PHE A 72 12.07 14.95 -3.86
N LYS A 73 12.64 15.61 -4.88
CA LYS A 73 14.06 15.46 -5.22
C LYS A 73 14.98 15.96 -4.11
N ALA A 74 14.59 16.99 -3.36
CA ALA A 74 15.34 17.43 -2.18
C ALA A 74 15.38 16.35 -1.07
N LEU A 75 14.24 15.70 -0.78
CA LEU A 75 14.19 14.58 0.17
C LEU A 75 15.04 13.41 -0.31
N GLN A 76 14.91 13.03 -1.60
CA GLN A 76 15.64 11.91 -2.18
C GLN A 76 17.15 12.16 -2.11
N ASN A 77 17.61 13.37 -2.46
CA ASN A 77 19.02 13.72 -2.40
C ASN A 77 19.57 13.70 -0.96
N ARG A 78 18.77 14.14 0.03
CA ARG A 78 19.17 14.08 1.44
C ARG A 78 19.33 12.65 1.94
N LEU A 79 18.42 11.75 1.56
CA LEU A 79 18.53 10.33 1.90
C LEU A 79 19.80 9.73 1.29
N LEU A 80 20.04 9.98 0.00
CA LEU A 80 21.19 9.44 -0.74
C LEU A 80 22.55 10.03 -0.30
N ALA A 81 22.55 11.17 0.39
CA ALA A 81 23.76 11.79 0.92
C ALA A 81 24.22 11.21 2.27
N MET A 82 23.39 10.37 2.91
CA MET A 82 23.75 9.75 4.19
C MET A 82 24.78 8.65 3.97
N ASP A 83 25.93 8.75 4.66
CA ASP A 83 26.87 7.64 4.78
C ASP A 83 26.37 6.68 5.86
N ILE A 84 25.99 5.48 5.43
CA ILE A 84 25.45 4.41 6.27
C ILE A 84 26.42 3.24 6.45
N GLU A 85 27.62 3.26 5.86
CA GLU A 85 28.54 2.11 5.86
C GLU A 85 28.96 1.70 7.28
N SER A 86 29.11 2.70 8.15
CA SER A 86 29.48 2.53 9.55
C SER A 86 28.30 2.28 10.50
N TRP A 87 27.06 2.34 9.99
CA TRP A 87 25.88 2.11 10.82
C TRP A 87 25.74 0.64 11.21
N PRO A 88 25.16 0.33 12.38
CA PRO A 88 24.75 -1.04 12.66
C PRO A 88 23.68 -1.50 11.66
N LEU A 89 23.62 -2.82 11.44
CA LEU A 89 22.80 -3.41 10.36
C LEU A 89 21.32 -3.01 10.42
N LYS A 90 20.73 -2.92 11.61
CA LYS A 90 19.31 -2.57 11.76
C LYS A 90 19.03 -1.14 11.27
N GLU A 91 19.91 -0.19 11.55
CA GLU A 91 19.78 1.19 11.06
C GLU A 91 20.03 1.29 9.55
N GLN A 92 20.92 0.46 8.98
CA GLN A 92 21.08 0.35 7.52
C GLN A 92 19.79 -0.16 6.87
N ILE A 93 19.12 -1.14 7.48
CA ILE A 93 17.84 -1.68 6.99
C ILE A 93 16.78 -0.58 6.98
N ASP A 94 16.69 0.23 8.03
CA ASP A 94 15.74 1.35 8.08
C ASP A 94 15.96 2.34 6.92
N TRP A 95 17.22 2.66 6.61
CA TRP A 95 17.55 3.48 5.45
C TRP A 95 17.11 2.84 4.14
N VAL A 96 17.38 1.54 3.95
CA VAL A 96 17.04 0.80 2.72
C VAL A 96 15.52 0.75 2.51
N ILE A 97 14.73 0.59 3.58
CA ILE A 97 13.27 0.58 3.51
C ILE A 97 12.75 1.94 3.02
N ILE A 98 13.28 3.04 3.56
CA ILE A 98 12.90 4.39 3.14
C ILE A 98 13.29 4.62 1.67
N TRP A 99 14.49 4.19 1.28
CA TRP A 99 14.97 4.25 -0.10
C TRP A 99 14.04 3.51 -1.07
N ALA A 100 13.64 2.28 -0.71
CA ALA A 100 12.74 1.47 -1.51
C ALA A 100 11.36 2.11 -1.67
N GLU A 101 10.83 2.71 -0.60
CA GLU A 101 9.54 3.40 -0.64
C GLU A 101 9.57 4.65 -1.52
N MET A 102 10.63 5.47 -1.40
CA MET A 102 10.81 6.65 -2.26
C MET A 102 10.98 6.27 -3.73
N ASN A 103 11.62 5.12 -4.01
CA ASN A 103 11.68 4.56 -5.36
C ASN A 103 10.29 4.14 -5.87
N GLY A 104 9.45 3.57 -5.01
CA GLY A 104 8.06 3.24 -5.33
C GLY A 104 7.25 4.49 -5.74
N TYR A 105 7.39 5.59 -5.00
CA TYR A 105 6.77 6.86 -5.37
C TYR A 105 7.28 7.41 -6.71
N ASP A 106 8.61 7.45 -6.92
CA ASP A 106 9.22 7.91 -8.16
C ASP A 106 8.79 7.04 -9.36
N PHE A 107 8.66 5.74 -9.15
CA PHE A 107 8.14 4.80 -10.14
C PHE A 107 6.67 5.06 -10.47
N ASN A 108 5.84 5.31 -9.45
CA ASN A 108 4.45 5.70 -9.65
C ASN A 108 4.34 6.98 -10.48
N TYR A 109 5.22 7.95 -10.24
CA TYR A 109 5.24 9.20 -10.99
C TYR A 109 5.68 9.04 -12.45
N ARG A 110 6.78 8.32 -12.70
CA ARG A 110 7.39 8.23 -14.05
C ARG A 110 6.84 7.11 -14.92
N VAL A 111 6.47 5.97 -14.32
CA VAL A 111 6.23 4.72 -15.04
C VAL A 111 4.81 4.20 -14.84
N LEU A 112 4.41 3.92 -13.59
CA LEU A 112 3.11 3.27 -13.35
C LEU A 112 1.95 4.24 -13.59
N GLN A 113 2.01 5.46 -13.05
CA GLN A 113 1.03 6.53 -13.23
C GLN A 113 -0.43 6.09 -12.96
N PRO A 114 -0.74 5.49 -11.80
CA PRO A 114 -2.06 4.90 -11.54
C PRO A 114 -3.21 5.90 -11.74
N TRP A 115 -3.07 7.13 -11.21
CA TRP A 115 -4.04 8.22 -11.38
C TRP A 115 -4.31 8.61 -12.84
N LYS A 116 -3.38 8.31 -13.76
CA LYS A 116 -3.49 8.67 -15.18
C LYS A 116 -4.09 7.57 -16.04
N ARG A 117 -3.87 6.30 -15.66
CA ARG A 117 -4.14 5.16 -16.57
C ARG A 117 -5.17 4.15 -16.05
N ASP A 118 -5.50 4.20 -14.77
CA ASP A 118 -6.31 3.18 -14.12
C ASP A 118 -7.52 3.82 -13.41
N PRO A 119 -8.75 3.64 -13.94
CA PRO A 119 -9.95 4.14 -13.28
C PRO A 119 -10.18 3.57 -11.88
N ALA A 120 -9.69 2.36 -11.57
CA ALA A 120 -9.85 1.75 -10.25
C ALA A 120 -9.19 2.56 -9.14
N PHE A 121 -8.16 3.38 -9.46
CA PHE A 121 -7.53 4.29 -8.50
C PHE A 121 -8.51 5.29 -7.88
N TYR A 122 -9.62 5.60 -8.55
CA TYR A 122 -10.65 6.55 -8.09
C TYR A 122 -11.78 5.89 -7.30
N LYS A 123 -11.64 4.61 -6.94
CA LYS A 123 -12.53 3.95 -5.98
C LYS A 123 -12.19 4.38 -4.56
N ASN A 124 -13.20 4.70 -3.76
CA ASN A 124 -13.09 5.06 -2.35
C ASN A 124 -13.74 4.02 -1.42
N VAL A 125 -14.85 3.40 -1.82
CA VAL A 125 -15.69 2.61 -0.88
C VAL A 125 -15.25 1.16 -0.81
N TRP A 126 -15.01 0.66 0.40
CA TRP A 126 -14.63 -0.73 0.68
C TRP A 126 -15.60 -1.37 1.68
N THR A 127 -16.36 -2.36 1.21
CA THR A 127 -17.36 -3.10 1.99
C THR A 127 -16.80 -4.30 2.75
N TYR A 128 -15.49 -4.54 2.65
CA TYR A 128 -14.79 -5.64 3.30
C TYR A 128 -13.41 -5.21 3.79
N ARG A 129 -12.89 -5.94 4.77
CA ARG A 129 -11.54 -5.78 5.28
C ARG A 129 -10.53 -6.46 4.35
N SER A 130 -9.45 -5.79 3.99
CA SER A 130 -8.33 -6.41 3.27
C SER A 130 -7.70 -7.54 4.09
N ASP A 131 -7.32 -8.63 3.42
CA ASP A 131 -6.57 -9.76 3.99
C ASP A 131 -5.05 -9.52 4.02
N VAL A 132 -4.59 -8.45 3.36
CA VAL A 132 -3.22 -7.94 3.42
C VAL A 132 -3.21 -6.50 3.99
N PRO A 133 -2.03 -5.93 4.36
CA PRO A 133 -1.99 -4.63 5.05
C PRO A 133 -2.60 -3.44 4.29
N ALA A 134 -2.66 -3.49 2.96
CA ALA A 134 -3.32 -2.51 2.10
C ALA A 134 -4.41 -3.18 1.26
N HIS A 135 -5.34 -2.43 0.68
CA HIS A 135 -6.26 -3.01 -0.29
C HIS A 135 -5.51 -3.43 -1.56
N GLU A 136 -5.96 -4.52 -2.18
CA GLU A 136 -5.40 -4.96 -3.46
C GLU A 136 -5.70 -3.95 -4.57
N GLY A 137 -4.70 -3.71 -5.43
CA GLY A 137 -4.81 -2.78 -6.54
C GLY A 137 -4.50 -1.32 -6.15
N PRO A 138 -4.70 -0.38 -7.10
CA PRO A 138 -4.39 1.03 -6.88
C PRO A 138 -5.35 1.63 -5.84
N THR A 139 -4.81 2.09 -4.71
CA THR A 139 -5.59 2.67 -3.61
C THR A 139 -5.20 4.12 -3.40
N ASN A 140 -6.19 5.02 -3.39
CA ASN A 140 -5.98 6.44 -3.06
C ASN A 140 -6.02 6.70 -1.55
N HIS A 141 -5.74 7.93 -1.14
CA HIS A 141 -5.57 8.32 0.27
C HIS A 141 -6.90 8.66 0.98
N ALA A 142 -8.05 8.45 0.34
CA ALA A 142 -9.36 8.78 0.90
C ALA A 142 -10.31 7.59 0.83
N THR A 143 -9.89 6.44 1.38
CA THR A 143 -10.77 5.26 1.43
C THR A 143 -11.87 5.44 2.48
N THR A 144 -13.07 4.96 2.15
CA THR A 144 -14.19 4.77 3.06
C THR A 144 -14.25 3.28 3.43
N GLU A 145 -13.72 2.93 4.61
CA GLU A 145 -13.75 1.56 5.15
C GLU A 145 -15.16 1.23 5.69
N LEU A 146 -16.14 1.09 4.80
CA LEU A 146 -17.56 0.95 5.13
C LEU A 146 -17.84 -0.26 6.05
N TRP A 147 -17.03 -1.32 5.96
CA TRP A 147 -17.13 -2.50 6.84
C TRP A 147 -16.87 -2.19 8.33
N THR A 148 -16.25 -1.06 8.65
CA THR A 148 -15.98 -0.64 10.04
C THR A 148 -17.17 0.05 10.70
N TYR A 149 -18.22 0.36 9.95
CA TYR A 149 -19.41 1.05 10.46
C TYR A 149 -20.42 0.05 10.99
N THR A 150 -21.09 0.42 12.08
CA THR A 150 -22.24 -0.32 12.61
C THR A 150 -23.45 0.61 12.58
N PHE A 151 -24.51 0.18 11.91
CA PHE A 151 -25.76 0.93 11.80
C PHE A 151 -26.77 0.49 12.88
N PRO A 152 -27.57 1.42 13.45
CA PRO A 152 -27.57 2.85 13.18
C PRO A 152 -26.32 3.55 13.70
N LEU A 153 -25.87 4.59 12.99
CA LEU A 153 -24.62 5.29 13.27
C LEU A 153 -24.69 6.08 14.58
N SER A 154 -23.56 6.12 15.30
CA SER A 154 -23.34 7.15 16.32
C SER A 154 -23.08 8.51 15.66
N GLU A 155 -23.19 9.61 16.42
CA GLU A 155 -22.90 10.96 15.90
C GLU A 155 -21.48 11.09 15.33
N LYS A 156 -20.49 10.48 15.99
CA LYS A 156 -19.10 10.46 15.53
C LYS A 156 -18.97 9.71 14.20
N GLU A 157 -19.56 8.53 14.10
CA GLU A 157 -19.48 7.69 12.90
C GLU A 157 -20.28 8.28 11.73
N ARG A 158 -21.41 8.94 12.03
CA ARG A 158 -22.16 9.75 11.07
C ARG A 158 -21.28 10.85 10.48
N ALA A 159 -20.63 11.66 11.32
CA ALA A 159 -19.75 12.73 10.86
C ALA A 159 -18.58 12.19 10.02
N ARG A 160 -17.99 11.05 10.43
CA ARG A 160 -16.95 10.38 9.64
C ARG A 160 -17.46 9.96 8.26
N LEU A 161 -18.59 9.25 8.19
CA LEU A 161 -19.16 8.78 6.91
C LEU A 161 -19.52 9.94 5.99
N ILE A 162 -20.09 11.03 6.51
CA ILE A 162 -20.39 12.24 5.72
C ILE A 162 -19.10 12.82 5.12
N ASN A 163 -18.04 12.94 5.91
CA ASN A 163 -16.76 13.46 5.41
C ASN A 163 -16.16 12.54 4.34
N ASP A 164 -16.12 11.23 4.59
CA ASP A 164 -15.54 10.25 3.67
C ASP A 164 -16.29 10.22 2.33
N LEU A 165 -17.63 10.17 2.37
CA LEU A 165 -18.45 10.20 1.15
C LEU A 165 -18.39 11.55 0.42
N GLY A 166 -18.18 12.64 1.16
CA GLY A 166 -18.02 13.99 0.60
C GLY A 166 -16.79 14.15 -0.31
N VAL A 167 -15.80 13.26 -0.19
CA VAL A 167 -14.60 13.24 -1.05
C VAL A 167 -14.90 12.75 -2.48
N ILE A 168 -15.91 11.89 -2.63
CA ILE A 168 -16.16 11.17 -3.90
C ILE A 168 -16.48 12.13 -5.05
N PRO A 169 -17.38 13.13 -4.92
CA PRO A 169 -17.67 14.05 -6.03
C PRO A 169 -16.46 14.83 -6.56
N PRO A 170 -15.67 15.57 -5.74
CA PRO A 170 -14.49 16.28 -6.23
C PRO A 170 -13.41 15.33 -6.76
N LEU A 171 -13.23 14.14 -6.16
CA LEU A 171 -12.25 13.17 -6.65
C LEU A 171 -12.64 12.60 -8.03
N ASN A 172 -13.92 12.28 -8.25
CA ASN A 172 -14.43 11.82 -9.55
C ASN A 172 -14.35 12.91 -10.63
N ALA A 173 -14.50 14.18 -10.25
CA ALA A 173 -14.27 15.29 -11.16
C ALA A 173 -12.79 15.36 -11.59
N GLN A 174 -11.85 15.17 -10.65
CA GLN A 174 -10.43 15.06 -10.97
C GLN A 174 -10.13 13.85 -11.88
N ALA A 175 -10.80 12.72 -11.68
CA ALA A 175 -10.62 11.51 -12.50
C ALA A 175 -10.76 11.81 -14.00
N LYS A 176 -11.80 12.57 -14.38
CA LYS A 176 -12.05 12.96 -15.78
C LYS A 176 -10.94 13.85 -16.37
N LEU A 177 -10.21 14.58 -15.53
CA LEU A 177 -9.07 15.41 -15.94
C LEU A 177 -7.77 14.58 -16.04
N ASN A 178 -7.58 13.66 -15.11
CA ASN A 178 -6.33 12.94 -14.93
C ASN A 178 -6.23 11.71 -15.83
N LEU A 179 -7.35 11.00 -16.08
CA LEU A 179 -7.41 9.74 -16.82
C LEU A 179 -7.20 9.94 -18.33
N THR A 180 -5.95 10.19 -18.70
CA THR A 180 -5.48 10.42 -20.07
C THR A 180 -4.68 9.23 -20.64
N GLY A 181 -4.45 8.19 -19.84
CA GLY A 181 -3.73 6.98 -20.22
C GLY A 181 -4.55 6.05 -21.14
N ASN A 182 -3.85 5.14 -21.82
CA ASN A 182 -4.40 4.29 -22.88
C ASN A 182 -4.47 2.80 -22.53
N ALA A 183 -4.37 2.43 -21.26
CA ALA A 183 -4.30 1.02 -20.83
C ALA A 183 -5.68 0.33 -20.88
N LYS A 184 -5.99 -0.33 -21.99
CA LYS A 184 -7.35 -0.84 -22.27
C LYS A 184 -7.90 -1.76 -21.17
N ASP A 185 -7.13 -2.74 -20.74
CA ASP A 185 -7.61 -3.73 -19.77
C ASP A 185 -7.86 -3.09 -18.39
N LEU A 186 -7.02 -2.13 -17.98
CA LEU A 186 -7.22 -1.38 -16.75
C LEU A 186 -8.48 -0.53 -16.81
N TRP A 187 -8.76 0.07 -17.97
CA TRP A 187 -10.02 0.80 -18.17
C TRP A 187 -11.24 -0.10 -18.05
N VAL A 188 -11.23 -1.25 -18.71
CA VAL A 188 -12.35 -2.21 -18.66
C VAL A 188 -12.55 -2.75 -17.25
N ALA A 189 -11.46 -3.12 -16.55
CA ALA A 189 -11.54 -3.59 -15.18
C ALA A 189 -12.02 -2.49 -14.23
N GLY A 190 -11.40 -1.30 -14.28
CA GLY A 190 -11.72 -0.18 -13.39
C GLY A 190 -13.14 0.36 -13.56
N ILE A 191 -13.74 0.29 -14.76
CA ILE A 191 -15.18 0.61 -14.93
C ILE A 191 -16.05 -0.29 -14.05
N ARG A 192 -15.70 -1.57 -13.92
CA ARG A 192 -16.45 -2.50 -13.07
C ARG A 192 -16.33 -2.12 -11.61
N ASP A 193 -15.14 -1.68 -11.16
CA ASP A 193 -14.92 -1.22 -9.80
C ASP A 193 -15.73 0.04 -9.47
N ILE A 194 -15.75 1.03 -10.38
CA ILE A 194 -16.53 2.26 -10.21
C ILE A 194 -18.03 1.96 -10.21
N LYS A 195 -18.52 1.06 -11.08
CA LYS A 195 -19.92 0.62 -11.06
C LYS A 195 -20.28 -0.13 -9.78
N GLY A 196 -19.39 -1.01 -9.31
CA GLY A 196 -19.54 -1.72 -8.04
C GLY A 196 -19.67 -0.75 -6.86
N GLN A 197 -18.80 0.27 -6.80
CA GLN A 197 -18.92 1.34 -5.82
C GLN A 197 -20.28 2.05 -5.89
N GLY A 198 -20.82 2.27 -7.09
CA GLY A 198 -22.15 2.87 -7.26
C GLY A 198 -23.25 2.05 -6.55
N GLU A 199 -23.19 0.73 -6.65
CA GLU A 199 -24.11 -0.18 -5.95
C GLU A 199 -23.86 -0.21 -4.43
N ASP A 200 -22.59 -0.25 -4.01
CA ASP A 200 -22.22 -0.18 -2.59
C ASP A 200 -22.74 1.11 -1.94
N LEU A 201 -22.61 2.25 -2.63
CA LEU A 201 -23.14 3.54 -2.18
C LEU A 201 -24.68 3.54 -2.09
N LYS A 202 -25.38 2.92 -3.05
CA LYS A 202 -26.84 2.77 -2.99
C LYS A 202 -27.26 1.95 -1.77
N SER A 203 -26.52 0.91 -1.42
CA SER A 203 -26.79 0.09 -0.24
C SER A 203 -26.72 0.88 1.08
N ILE A 204 -25.93 1.96 1.15
CA ILE A 204 -25.86 2.84 2.34
C ILE A 204 -27.23 3.48 2.61
N LEU A 205 -27.99 3.84 1.57
CA LEU A 205 -29.31 4.46 1.72
C LEU A 205 -30.34 3.50 2.36
N GLU A 206 -30.10 2.20 2.30
CA GLU A 206 -30.96 1.17 2.86
C GLU A 206 -30.63 0.87 4.32
N GLN A 207 -29.51 1.40 4.84
CA GLN A 207 -29.05 1.13 6.20
C GLN A 207 -29.94 1.82 7.26
N PRO A 208 -30.11 1.19 8.45
CA PRO A 208 -30.90 1.77 9.54
C PRO A 208 -30.47 3.19 9.92
N GLY A 209 -31.43 4.10 9.98
CA GLY A 209 -31.23 5.51 10.38
C GLY A 209 -30.78 6.45 9.26
N VAL A 210 -30.28 5.94 8.13
CA VAL A 210 -29.80 6.79 7.02
C VAL A 210 -30.94 7.53 6.33
N ASN A 211 -32.09 6.88 6.12
CA ASN A 211 -33.22 7.51 5.42
C ASN A 211 -33.82 8.74 6.13
N THR A 212 -33.68 8.81 7.46
CA THR A 212 -34.14 9.92 8.30
C THR A 212 -33.10 11.02 8.49
N ASP A 213 -31.86 10.78 8.05
CA ASP A 213 -30.75 11.74 8.14
C ASP A 213 -30.59 12.47 6.80
N GLU A 214 -31.17 13.67 6.70
CA GLU A 214 -31.20 14.41 5.42
C GLU A 214 -29.81 14.78 4.90
N GLU A 215 -28.86 15.08 5.77
CA GLU A 215 -27.50 15.44 5.36
C GLU A 215 -26.77 14.22 4.83
N LEU A 216 -26.74 13.12 5.59
CA LEU A 216 -26.07 11.88 5.15
C LEU A 216 -26.71 11.33 3.87
N LYS A 217 -28.04 11.33 3.79
CA LYS A 217 -28.78 10.91 2.60
C LYS A 217 -28.42 11.78 1.38
N THR A 218 -28.31 13.10 1.56
CA THR A 218 -27.92 14.02 0.48
C THR A 218 -26.49 13.77 0.04
N THR A 219 -25.54 13.63 0.98
CA THR A 219 -24.15 13.33 0.69
C THR A 219 -23.99 12.01 -0.06
N ALA A 220 -24.67 10.94 0.39
CA ALA A 220 -24.66 9.65 -0.28
C ALA A 220 -25.24 9.75 -1.71
N LYS A 221 -26.34 10.48 -1.91
CA LYS A 221 -26.92 10.72 -3.25
C LYS A 221 -25.96 11.47 -4.17
N ASN A 222 -25.26 12.47 -3.67
CA ASN A 222 -24.26 13.21 -4.46
C ASN A 222 -23.08 12.30 -4.85
N ALA A 223 -22.62 11.45 -3.93
CA ALA A 223 -21.57 10.46 -4.21
C ALA A 223 -22.02 9.42 -5.26
N ILE A 224 -23.26 8.93 -5.17
CA ILE A 224 -23.87 8.02 -6.16
C ILE A 224 -23.89 8.71 -7.53
N GLN A 225 -24.44 9.93 -7.60
CA GLN A 225 -24.54 10.68 -8.85
C GLN A 225 -23.15 10.86 -9.49
N ALA A 226 -22.16 11.32 -8.72
CA ALA A 226 -20.80 11.53 -9.23
C ALA A 226 -20.14 10.23 -9.69
N THR A 227 -20.43 9.10 -9.02
CA THR A 227 -19.92 7.77 -9.37
C THR A 227 -20.56 7.24 -10.66
N ASP A 228 -21.88 7.36 -10.79
CA ASP A 228 -22.62 6.98 -12.00
C ASP A 228 -22.20 7.84 -13.20
N GLU A 229 -22.03 9.14 -13.01
CA GLU A 229 -21.52 10.07 -14.04
C GLU A 229 -20.07 9.77 -14.45
N LEU A 230 -19.23 9.31 -13.53
CA LEU A 230 -17.87 8.87 -13.85
C LEU A 230 -17.92 7.56 -14.65
N ALA A 231 -18.69 6.57 -14.20
CA ALA A 231 -18.86 5.30 -14.90
C ALA A 231 -19.34 5.50 -16.35
N ASN A 232 -20.37 6.32 -16.56
CA ASN A 232 -20.90 6.62 -17.89
C ASN A 232 -19.85 7.30 -18.79
N TRP A 233 -19.08 8.25 -18.24
CA TRP A 233 -17.99 8.89 -18.96
C TRP A 233 -16.90 7.88 -19.34
N LEU A 234 -16.49 7.02 -18.40
CA LEU A 234 -15.49 5.98 -18.64
C LEU A 234 -15.93 5.02 -19.74
N GLU A 235 -17.20 4.62 -19.75
CA GLU A 235 -17.77 3.76 -20.79
C GLU A 235 -17.77 4.42 -22.17
N SER A 236 -18.02 5.73 -22.23
CA SER A 236 -17.95 6.48 -23.49
C SER A 236 -16.51 6.60 -24.03
N GLU A 237 -15.52 6.63 -23.14
CA GLU A 237 -14.10 6.77 -23.45
C GLU A 237 -13.39 5.43 -23.71
N ALA A 238 -13.90 4.33 -23.15
CA ALA A 238 -13.29 3.00 -23.22
C ALA A 238 -13.07 2.47 -24.65
N PRO A 239 -13.99 2.67 -25.63
CA PRO A 239 -13.76 2.23 -27.01
C PRO A 239 -12.51 2.83 -27.67
N ASN A 240 -12.07 4.00 -27.19
CA ASN A 240 -10.86 4.67 -27.71
C ASN A 240 -9.57 4.10 -27.11
N LYS A 241 -9.65 3.21 -26.11
CA LYS A 241 -8.48 2.67 -25.42
C LYS A 241 -7.94 1.41 -26.09
N THR A 242 -6.65 1.42 -26.43
CA THR A 242 -6.00 0.39 -27.28
C THR A 242 -4.63 -0.05 -26.81
N GLY A 243 -4.06 0.63 -25.81
CA GLY A 243 -2.71 0.38 -25.32
C GLY A 243 -2.63 -0.74 -24.28
N PRO A 244 -1.41 -1.25 -24.04
CA PRO A 244 -1.18 -2.33 -23.07
C PRO A 244 -1.37 -1.86 -21.62
N SER A 245 -1.78 -2.80 -20.77
CA SER A 245 -1.80 -2.64 -19.30
C SER A 245 -0.42 -2.86 -18.66
N GLY A 246 0.41 -3.73 -19.26
CA GLY A 246 1.75 -4.02 -18.76
C GLY A 246 2.69 -2.80 -18.77
N ILE A 247 3.66 -2.81 -17.86
CA ILE A 247 4.74 -1.81 -17.74
C ILE A 247 6.03 -2.21 -18.48
N GLY A 248 6.09 -3.43 -19.04
CA GLY A 248 7.28 -3.97 -19.68
C GLY A 248 8.26 -4.60 -18.70
N LYS A 249 9.11 -5.51 -19.20
CA LYS A 249 9.98 -6.35 -18.36
C LYS A 249 11.09 -5.58 -17.66
N GLU A 250 11.64 -4.57 -18.32
CA GLU A 250 12.70 -3.71 -17.78
C GLU A 250 12.19 -2.94 -16.57
N ASN A 251 11.00 -2.33 -16.69
CA ASN A 251 10.35 -1.64 -15.58
C ASN A 251 9.92 -2.60 -14.47
N TYR A 252 9.45 -3.81 -14.82
CA TYR A 252 9.11 -4.84 -13.84
C TYR A 252 10.33 -5.28 -13.04
N THR A 253 11.44 -5.59 -13.73
CA THR A 253 12.73 -5.93 -13.11
C THR A 253 13.24 -4.80 -12.23
N TRP A 254 13.19 -3.56 -12.72
CA TRP A 254 13.57 -2.40 -11.93
C TRP A 254 12.74 -2.29 -10.66
N TYR A 255 11.43 -2.50 -10.74
CA TYR A 255 10.54 -2.44 -9.58
C TYR A 255 10.83 -3.55 -8.57
N LEU A 256 11.09 -4.78 -9.03
CA LEU A 256 11.53 -5.89 -8.17
C LEU A 256 12.80 -5.51 -7.38
N HIS A 257 13.83 -5.03 -8.07
CA HIS A 257 15.12 -4.71 -7.44
C HIS A 257 15.06 -3.51 -6.51
N ASN A 258 14.34 -2.45 -6.89
CA ASN A 258 14.46 -1.15 -6.25
C ASN A 258 13.29 -0.82 -5.31
N VAL A 259 12.20 -1.59 -5.35
CA VAL A 259 11.01 -1.37 -4.50
C VAL A 259 10.71 -2.61 -3.66
N HIS A 260 10.64 -3.79 -4.27
CA HIS A 260 10.42 -5.03 -3.52
C HIS A 260 11.69 -5.66 -2.95
N LEU A 261 12.87 -5.13 -3.32
CA LEU A 261 14.18 -5.62 -2.90
C LEU A 261 14.39 -7.12 -3.20
N VAL A 262 13.72 -7.59 -4.26
CA VAL A 262 13.86 -8.95 -4.80
C VAL A 262 15.01 -8.94 -5.80
N PRO A 263 16.09 -9.73 -5.63
CA PRO A 263 17.28 -9.68 -6.48
C PRO A 263 17.10 -10.32 -7.87
N LEU A 264 15.89 -10.79 -8.17
CA LEU A 264 15.56 -11.53 -9.39
C LEU A 264 15.08 -10.59 -10.50
N THR A 265 15.35 -10.97 -11.74
CA THR A 265 14.76 -10.33 -12.93
C THR A 265 13.38 -10.90 -13.22
N TRP A 266 12.62 -10.23 -14.11
CA TRP A 266 11.38 -10.80 -14.63
C TRP A 266 11.59 -12.19 -15.26
N GLU A 267 12.68 -12.38 -15.99
CA GLU A 267 13.05 -13.67 -16.59
C GLU A 267 13.29 -14.76 -15.55
N ASP A 268 13.97 -14.43 -14.45
CA ASP A 268 14.25 -15.37 -13.36
C ASP A 268 12.95 -15.82 -12.67
N GLU A 269 12.06 -14.87 -12.37
CA GLU A 269 10.74 -15.15 -11.80
C GLU A 269 9.94 -16.09 -12.70
N VAL A 270 9.89 -15.83 -14.01
CA VAL A 270 9.18 -16.69 -14.97
C VAL A 270 9.79 -18.08 -15.05
N MET A 271 11.12 -18.19 -15.01
CA MET A 271 11.81 -19.49 -14.99
C MET A 271 11.45 -20.28 -13.73
N ILE A 272 11.52 -19.67 -12.56
CA ILE A 272 11.21 -20.31 -11.28
C ILE A 272 9.74 -20.76 -11.27
N LEU A 273 8.81 -19.88 -11.63
CA LEU A 273 7.38 -20.19 -11.66
C LEU A 273 7.06 -21.36 -12.59
N LYS A 274 7.65 -21.40 -13.79
CA LYS A 274 7.47 -22.52 -14.72
C LYS A 274 7.99 -23.84 -14.15
N ARG A 275 9.15 -23.81 -13.49
CA ARG A 275 9.73 -24.99 -12.84
C ARG A 275 8.84 -25.49 -11.70
N GLU A 276 8.37 -24.59 -10.85
CA GLU A 276 7.52 -24.95 -9.71
C GLU A 276 6.12 -25.42 -10.15
N LEU A 277 5.55 -24.84 -11.20
CA LEU A 277 4.31 -25.33 -11.80
C LEU A 277 4.47 -26.76 -12.33
N ALA A 278 5.56 -27.03 -13.08
CA ALA A 278 5.83 -28.37 -13.56
C ALA A 278 6.00 -29.35 -12.39
N ARG A 279 6.78 -28.98 -11.36
CA ARG A 279 6.95 -29.81 -10.15
C ARG A 279 5.61 -30.12 -9.47
N ALA A 280 4.74 -29.13 -9.33
CA ALA A 280 3.44 -29.29 -8.69
C ALA A 280 2.50 -30.23 -9.47
N TRP A 281 2.62 -30.29 -10.81
CA TRP A 281 1.83 -31.22 -11.62
C TRP A 281 2.36 -32.66 -11.64
N TYR A 282 3.64 -32.87 -11.37
CA TYR A 282 4.25 -34.21 -11.29
C TYR A 282 4.34 -34.77 -9.86
N SER A 283 3.87 -34.02 -8.85
CA SER A 283 3.79 -34.44 -7.43
C SER A 283 2.41 -35.03 -7.13
#